data_AF-A0A6A6ZHK0-F1
#
_entry.id   AF-A0A6A6ZHK0-F1
#
_cell.length_a   1.000
_cell.length_b   1.000
_cell.length_c   1.000
_cell.angle_alpha   90.00
_cell.angle_beta   90.00
_cell.angle_gamma   90.00
#
_symmetry.space_group_name_H-M   'P 1'
#
loop_
_entity.id
_entity.type
_entity.pdbx_description
1 polymer ?
#
loop_
_entity_poly.entity_id
_entity_poly.type
_entity_poly.pdbx_seq_one_letter_code
_entity_poly.pdbx_strand_id
1 'polypeptide(L)'
;MPPSQILDSHIHLWPSTSLSPSSHAWMTTPSHPLAKRHGTADYLAATHPVKPACVYVETDRTLLGEVPNVEEGDGEGGIEEGLKVWAHEKLEELRFLRRIVEGNVGDSDGVEVGKEEGVVKGFVIWAPFHLSPPLFNAYLRIAEDVAGPQLWAKVVGFRYLLQGKGEGVVQELVSRGAWVENIVGLGGRWAFDVGVDVNRDGEEGLEAVGNMIREVRSMKGGEGVKFVLNHLCKPPLSLTPSPRWTSALERLSSDTKVYMKLSGAFNEFVSTPSSVEDITTALSPFLDVIFAAFPNRIMFGSDWPVCNVGGPRGEEGNWKFWVEVVERVLVERGLSEEEKEGVWWRTGKGVYGIDSL
;
A
#
# COMPACT_ATOMS: atom_id res chain seq x y z
N MET A 1 -2.82 17.27 21.00
CA MET A 1 -1.63 17.75 20.26
C MET A 1 -1.29 16.66 19.26
N PRO A 2 -0.82 16.99 18.04
CA PRO A 2 -0.38 15.94 17.12
C PRO A 2 0.74 15.10 17.79
N PRO A 3 0.83 13.80 17.49
CA PRO A 3 1.90 12.96 18.01
C PRO A 3 3.26 13.56 17.64
N SER A 4 4.24 13.41 18.53
CA SER A 4 5.59 13.97 18.34
C SER A 4 6.32 13.38 17.13
N GLN A 5 5.91 12.20 16.69
CA GLN A 5 6.50 11.49 15.57
C GLN A 5 5.42 10.68 14.83
N ILE A 6 5.43 10.76 13.50
CA ILE A 6 4.53 9.99 12.62
C ILE A 6 5.38 9.31 11.55
N LEU A 7 5.16 8.01 11.35
CA LEU A 7 5.49 7.33 10.11
C LEU A 7 4.19 7.04 9.37
N ASP A 8 3.95 7.81 8.32
CA ASP A 8 2.85 7.59 7.39
C ASP A 8 3.18 6.38 6.50
N SER A 9 2.71 5.20 6.91
CA SER A 9 3.08 3.94 6.26
C SER A 9 2.48 3.76 4.86
N HIS A 10 1.67 4.71 4.37
CA HIS A 10 0.97 4.56 3.11
C HIS A 10 0.69 5.90 2.45
N ILE A 11 1.59 6.27 1.54
CA ILE A 11 1.36 7.37 0.59
C ILE A 11 1.57 6.90 -0.84
N HIS A 12 1.01 7.65 -1.77
CA HIS A 12 1.21 7.48 -3.20
C HIS A 12 1.77 8.77 -3.80
N LEU A 13 2.68 8.62 -4.77
CA LEU A 13 3.33 9.72 -5.46
C LEU A 13 3.32 9.46 -6.96
N TRP A 14 3.05 10.49 -7.77
CA TRP A 14 3.18 10.39 -9.22
C TRP A 14 3.41 11.76 -9.89
N PRO A 15 4.24 11.82 -10.95
CA PRO A 15 4.59 13.05 -11.64
C PRO A 15 3.50 13.50 -12.63
N SER A 16 3.58 14.76 -13.07
CA SER A 16 2.71 15.32 -14.12
C SER A 16 2.78 14.56 -15.44
N THR A 17 3.88 13.85 -15.71
CA THR A 17 4.06 13.04 -16.92
C THR A 17 3.23 11.76 -16.93
N SER A 18 2.53 11.44 -15.84
CA SER A 18 1.76 10.20 -15.70
C SER A 18 0.27 10.39 -15.48
N LEU A 19 -0.24 11.56 -15.88
CA LEU A 19 -1.63 11.96 -15.72
C LEU A 19 -2.48 11.53 -16.90
N SER A 20 -2.49 10.23 -17.20
CA SER A 20 -3.22 9.69 -18.34
C SER A 20 -3.84 8.31 -18.03
N PRO A 21 -4.92 7.95 -18.74
CA PRO A 21 -5.47 6.59 -18.71
C PRO A 21 -4.46 5.52 -19.16
N SER A 22 -3.47 5.89 -19.98
CA SER A 22 -2.44 4.97 -20.42
C SER A 22 -1.44 4.65 -19.33
N SER A 23 -1.15 5.59 -18.42
CA SER A 23 -0.28 5.36 -17.26
C SER A 23 -1.03 4.76 -16.07
N HIS A 24 -2.27 5.19 -15.85
CA HIS A 24 -3.13 4.73 -14.77
C HIS A 24 -4.54 4.45 -15.31
N ALA A 25 -4.97 3.18 -15.34
CA ALA A 25 -6.26 2.81 -15.91
C ALA A 25 -7.45 3.52 -15.26
N TRP A 26 -7.32 3.89 -13.97
CA TRP A 26 -8.34 4.59 -13.20
C TRP A 26 -8.41 6.10 -13.48
N MET A 27 -7.40 6.72 -14.10
CA MET A 27 -7.40 8.15 -14.47
C MET A 27 -8.17 8.41 -15.77
N THR A 28 -9.44 8.03 -15.82
CA THR A 28 -10.23 8.05 -17.06
C THR A 28 -10.71 9.44 -17.48
N THR A 29 -10.76 10.41 -16.56
CA THR A 29 -11.18 11.79 -16.86
C THR A 29 -10.21 12.82 -16.25
N PRO A 30 -9.96 13.95 -16.94
CA PRO A 30 -9.19 15.06 -16.36
C PRO A 30 -9.86 15.70 -15.12
N SER A 31 -11.15 15.46 -14.92
CA SER A 31 -11.91 15.92 -13.76
C SER A 31 -11.77 15.03 -12.53
N HIS A 32 -11.11 13.87 -12.64
CA HIS A 32 -10.89 13.00 -11.51
C HIS A 32 -10.03 13.74 -10.46
N PRO A 33 -10.40 13.77 -9.16
CA PRO A 33 -9.69 14.58 -8.15
C PRO A 33 -8.20 14.30 -8.04
N LEU A 34 -7.80 13.06 -8.34
CA LEU A 34 -6.41 12.58 -8.34
C LEU A 34 -5.68 12.75 -9.68
N ALA A 35 -6.32 13.21 -10.76
CA ALA A 35 -5.73 13.37 -12.08
C ALA A 35 -4.85 14.64 -12.20
N LYS A 36 -3.96 14.82 -11.23
CA LYS A 36 -2.95 15.88 -11.17
C LYS A 36 -1.68 15.37 -10.50
N ARG A 37 -0.62 16.16 -10.54
CA ARG A 37 0.66 15.81 -9.91
C ARG A 37 0.49 15.67 -8.40
N HIS A 38 1.11 14.63 -7.84
CA HIS A 38 1.26 14.45 -6.41
C HIS A 38 2.70 14.03 -6.11
N GLY A 39 3.56 15.02 -5.87
CA GLY A 39 4.95 14.83 -5.45
C GLY A 39 5.16 15.03 -3.94
N THR A 40 6.40 14.87 -3.49
CA THR A 40 6.80 15.06 -2.08
C THR A 40 6.59 16.49 -1.60
N ALA A 41 6.76 17.50 -2.46
CA ALA A 41 6.45 18.89 -2.13
C ALA A 41 4.96 19.09 -1.83
N ASP A 42 4.11 18.48 -2.66
CA ASP A 42 2.65 18.52 -2.52
C ASP A 42 2.20 17.81 -1.22
N TYR A 43 2.84 16.68 -0.88
CA TYR A 43 2.63 15.98 0.38
C TYR A 43 3.03 16.80 1.60
N LEU A 44 4.23 17.41 1.58
CA LEU A 44 4.69 18.26 2.68
C LEU A 44 3.80 19.50 2.88
N ALA A 45 3.27 20.07 1.80
CA ALA A 45 2.29 21.14 1.89
C ALA A 45 0.99 20.69 2.59
N ALA A 46 0.46 19.52 2.23
CA ALA A 46 -0.76 18.96 2.82
C ALA A 46 -0.59 18.60 4.32
N THR A 47 0.62 18.22 4.71
CA THR A 47 0.93 17.77 6.08
C THR A 47 1.39 18.90 7.02
N HIS A 48 1.76 20.07 6.48
CA HIS A 48 2.24 21.22 7.24
C HIS A 48 1.30 21.61 8.40
N PRO A 49 1.81 21.88 9.62
CA PRO A 49 3.23 22.02 9.98
C PRO A 49 3.91 20.70 10.36
N VAL A 50 3.19 19.58 10.34
CA VAL A 50 3.78 18.26 10.61
C VAL A 50 4.68 17.87 9.45
N LYS A 51 5.82 17.26 9.76
CA LYS A 51 6.75 16.71 8.76
C LYS A 51 6.88 15.20 9.00
N PRO A 52 5.86 14.42 8.59
CA PRO A 52 5.89 12.98 8.80
C PRO A 52 6.99 12.34 7.95
N ALA A 53 7.63 11.30 8.50
CA ALA A 53 8.31 10.32 7.67
C ALA A 53 7.24 9.50 6.94
N CYS A 54 7.53 8.97 5.75
CA CYS A 54 6.54 8.19 5.01
C CYS A 54 7.11 6.96 4.30
N VAL A 55 6.22 6.01 4.01
CA VAL A 55 6.48 4.85 3.13
C VAL A 55 5.63 5.04 1.87
N TYR A 56 6.31 5.07 0.74
CA TYR A 56 5.67 5.07 -0.56
C TYR A 56 5.12 3.68 -0.89
N VAL A 57 3.95 3.61 -1.52
CA VAL A 57 3.36 2.39 -2.05
C VAL A 57 3.01 2.59 -3.53
N GLU A 58 3.28 1.59 -4.37
CA GLU A 58 3.01 1.59 -5.82
C GLU A 58 1.59 2.05 -6.18
N THR A 59 1.40 2.64 -7.36
CA THR A 59 0.18 3.40 -7.71
C THR A 59 -0.73 2.68 -8.72
N ASP A 60 -0.54 1.37 -8.88
CA ASP A 60 -1.23 0.54 -9.86
C ASP A 60 -1.12 1.06 -11.31
N ARG A 61 0.12 1.34 -11.74
CA ARG A 61 0.39 1.63 -13.16
C ARG A 61 -0.12 0.53 -14.09
N THR A 62 -0.48 0.89 -15.32
CA THR A 62 -1.00 -0.09 -16.30
C THR A 62 0.05 -1.13 -16.72
N LEU A 63 -0.46 -2.20 -17.33
CA LEU A 63 0.30 -3.24 -18.01
C LEU A 63 -0.24 -3.43 -19.43
N LEU A 64 0.60 -3.88 -20.36
CA LEU A 64 0.17 -4.25 -21.71
C LEU A 64 -0.44 -5.67 -21.71
N GLY A 65 -1.62 -5.81 -21.11
CA GLY A 65 -2.29 -7.11 -20.90
C GLY A 65 -1.91 -7.79 -19.58
N GLU A 66 -2.61 -8.88 -19.25
CA GLU A 66 -2.47 -9.55 -17.93
C GLU A 66 -1.14 -10.31 -17.78
N VAL A 67 -0.64 -10.88 -18.88
CA VAL A 67 0.62 -11.64 -18.93
C VAL A 67 1.49 -11.11 -20.07
N PRO A 68 2.83 -11.14 -19.93
CA PRO A 68 3.73 -10.73 -20.99
C PRO A 68 3.65 -11.69 -22.18
N ASN A 69 3.78 -11.16 -23.39
CA ASN A 69 3.90 -11.97 -24.60
C ASN A 69 5.35 -12.42 -24.80
N VAL A 70 5.83 -13.28 -23.90
CA VAL A 70 7.16 -13.91 -23.91
C VAL A 70 7.03 -15.37 -23.53
N GLU A 71 7.80 -16.23 -24.18
CA GLU A 71 7.91 -17.65 -23.84
C GLU A 71 9.23 -17.91 -23.10
N GLU A 72 9.27 -18.88 -22.20
CA GLU A 72 10.51 -19.26 -21.49
C GLU A 72 11.61 -19.77 -22.43
N GLY A 73 11.25 -20.11 -23.68
CA GLY A 73 12.18 -20.48 -24.76
C GLY A 73 12.77 -19.29 -25.52
N ASP A 74 12.21 -18.10 -25.36
CA ASP A 74 12.81 -16.87 -25.89
C ASP A 74 14.10 -16.65 -25.09
N GLY A 75 15.27 -16.68 -25.73
CA GLY A 75 16.54 -16.54 -25.02
C GLY A 75 16.58 -15.31 -24.10
N GLU A 76 17.47 -15.27 -23.12
CA GLU A 76 17.45 -14.29 -22.01
C GLU A 76 17.17 -12.84 -22.41
N GLY A 77 17.80 -12.34 -23.48
CA GLY A 77 17.57 -10.97 -23.99
C GLY A 77 16.18 -10.73 -24.58
N GLY A 78 15.53 -11.77 -25.15
CA GLY A 78 14.16 -11.70 -25.64
C GLY A 78 13.14 -11.61 -24.51
N ILE A 79 13.31 -12.43 -23.45
CA ILE A 79 12.50 -12.34 -22.22
C ILE A 79 12.64 -10.95 -21.60
N GLU A 80 13.86 -10.44 -21.50
CA GLU A 80 14.12 -9.14 -20.88
C GLU A 80 13.42 -7.99 -21.63
N GLU A 81 13.54 -7.95 -22.95
CA GLU A 81 12.91 -6.92 -23.78
C GLU A 81 11.38 -7.02 -23.73
N GLY A 82 10.82 -8.23 -23.83
CA GLY A 82 9.38 -8.42 -23.78
C GLY A 82 8.79 -8.04 -22.41
N LEU A 83 9.48 -8.33 -21.31
CA LEU A 83 9.08 -7.88 -19.97
C LEU A 83 9.15 -6.35 -19.83
N LYS A 84 10.17 -5.70 -20.39
CA LYS A 84 10.30 -4.23 -20.40
C LYS A 84 9.17 -3.55 -21.15
N VAL A 85 8.77 -4.11 -22.30
CA VAL A 85 7.63 -3.62 -23.08
C VAL A 85 6.33 -3.82 -22.31
N TRP A 86 6.12 -5.03 -21.78
CA TRP A 86 4.89 -5.38 -21.07
C TRP A 86 4.65 -4.54 -19.81
N ALA A 87 5.70 -4.35 -19.01
CA ALA A 87 5.64 -3.63 -17.73
C ALA A 87 6.15 -2.19 -17.82
N HIS A 88 6.10 -1.57 -19.01
CA HIS A 88 6.68 -0.25 -19.27
C HIS A 88 6.31 0.80 -18.20
N GLU A 89 5.01 0.96 -17.91
CA GLU A 89 4.53 1.98 -16.98
C GLU A 89 4.90 1.68 -15.51
N LYS A 90 4.98 0.39 -15.12
CA LYS A 90 5.51 -0.03 -13.81
C LYS A 90 6.99 0.32 -13.68
N LEU A 91 7.77 0.19 -14.75
CA LEU A 91 9.18 0.57 -14.76
C LEU A 91 9.37 2.10 -14.81
N GLU A 92 8.48 2.85 -15.47
CA GLU A 92 8.48 4.32 -15.42
C GLU A 92 8.22 4.86 -14.01
N GLU A 93 7.38 4.18 -13.23
CA GLU A 93 7.21 4.48 -11.81
C GLU A 93 8.53 4.32 -11.04
N LEU A 94 9.27 3.22 -11.23
CA LEU A 94 10.60 3.05 -10.61
C LEU A 94 11.60 4.13 -11.04
N ARG A 95 11.59 4.54 -12.33
CA ARG A 95 12.44 5.65 -12.81
C ARG A 95 12.10 6.96 -12.13
N PHE A 96 10.82 7.23 -11.88
CA PHE A 96 10.38 8.40 -11.11
C PHE A 96 10.86 8.35 -9.65
N LEU A 97 10.66 7.22 -8.96
CA LEU A 97 11.12 7.04 -7.58
C LEU A 97 12.64 7.17 -7.48
N ARG A 98 13.38 6.67 -8.47
CA ARG A 98 14.82 6.80 -8.54
C ARG A 98 15.25 8.25 -8.63
N ARG A 99 14.61 9.07 -9.46
CA ARG A 99 14.88 10.51 -9.54
C ARG A 99 14.69 11.20 -8.20
N ILE A 100 13.62 10.86 -7.45
CA ILE A 100 13.39 11.38 -6.09
C ILE A 100 14.57 11.02 -5.17
N VAL A 101 14.97 9.75 -5.14
CA VAL A 101 16.03 9.27 -4.23
C VAL A 101 17.40 9.82 -4.59
N GLU A 102 17.73 9.92 -5.88
CA GLU A 102 19.03 10.41 -6.37
C GLU A 102 19.10 11.94 -6.47
N GLY A 103 18.00 12.66 -6.25
CA GLY A 103 17.92 14.12 -6.38
C GLY A 103 17.96 14.64 -7.82
N ASN A 104 17.81 13.76 -8.82
CA ASN A 104 17.82 14.08 -10.25
C ASN A 104 16.42 14.46 -10.75
N VAL A 105 15.72 15.32 -10.03
CA VAL A 105 14.29 15.60 -10.25
C VAL A 105 14.04 16.69 -11.29
N GLY A 106 12.94 16.54 -12.05
CA GLY A 106 12.46 17.54 -12.99
C GLY A 106 11.22 18.28 -12.48
N ASP A 107 10.86 19.38 -13.15
CA ASP A 107 9.72 20.24 -12.77
C ASP A 107 8.38 19.48 -12.67
N SER A 108 8.23 18.40 -13.45
CA SER A 108 7.06 17.54 -13.46
C SER A 108 6.92 16.64 -12.23
N ASP A 109 7.99 16.45 -11.45
CA ASP A 109 8.04 15.44 -10.39
C ASP A 109 7.40 15.92 -9.08
N GLY A 110 7.32 17.23 -8.86
CA GLY A 110 6.73 17.80 -7.65
C GLY A 110 7.62 17.62 -6.42
N VAL A 111 8.92 17.79 -6.62
CA VAL A 111 9.97 17.59 -5.63
C VAL A 111 10.78 18.88 -5.53
N GLU A 112 10.95 19.41 -4.32
CA GLU A 112 11.85 20.52 -4.03
C GLU A 112 13.20 20.00 -3.53
N VAL A 113 14.23 20.14 -4.37
CA VAL A 113 15.60 19.69 -4.09
C VAL A 113 16.09 20.22 -2.73
N GLY A 114 16.55 19.31 -1.87
CA GLY A 114 17.13 19.61 -0.56
C GLY A 114 16.14 19.85 0.59
N LYS A 115 14.84 20.00 0.32
CA LYS A 115 13.82 20.14 1.38
C LYS A 115 13.18 18.83 1.82
N GLU A 116 13.31 17.80 1.00
CA GLU A 116 12.61 16.53 1.14
C GLU A 116 13.54 15.36 1.45
N GLU A 117 14.82 15.67 1.69
CA GLU A 117 15.83 14.67 2.05
C GLU A 117 15.38 13.92 3.31
N GLY A 118 15.23 12.61 3.17
CA GLY A 118 14.81 11.75 4.25
C GLY A 118 13.31 11.80 4.59
N VAL A 119 12.44 12.40 3.76
CA VAL A 119 10.97 12.32 3.96
C VAL A 119 10.47 10.90 3.69
N VAL A 120 10.76 10.35 2.51
CA VAL A 120 10.41 8.97 2.16
C VAL A 120 11.47 8.01 2.70
N LYS A 121 11.08 7.15 3.63
CA LYS A 121 11.96 6.21 4.34
C LYS A 121 12.00 4.82 3.72
N GLY A 122 10.97 4.45 2.98
CA GLY A 122 10.87 3.14 2.34
C GLY A 122 9.93 3.15 1.14
N PHE A 123 10.17 2.21 0.24
CA PHE A 123 9.37 2.02 -0.97
C PHE A 123 8.81 0.60 -1.01
N VAL A 124 7.48 0.50 -1.06
CA VAL A 124 6.75 -0.72 -1.40
C VAL A 124 6.45 -0.67 -2.90
N ILE A 125 7.23 -1.38 -3.69
CA ILE A 125 7.17 -1.33 -5.16
C ILE A 125 6.31 -2.46 -5.74
N TRP A 126 5.95 -2.35 -7.01
CA TRP A 126 5.17 -3.40 -7.66
C TRP A 126 6.02 -4.62 -8.06
N ALA A 127 5.43 -5.82 -8.00
CA ALA A 127 6.01 -7.03 -8.59
C ALA A 127 4.94 -8.01 -9.10
N PRO A 128 5.19 -8.75 -10.20
CA PRO A 128 4.20 -9.62 -10.86
C PRO A 128 4.15 -11.03 -10.28
N PHE A 129 3.62 -11.18 -9.06
CA PHE A 129 3.60 -12.46 -8.34
C PHE A 129 2.89 -13.61 -9.06
N HIS A 130 2.02 -13.30 -10.03
CA HIS A 130 1.28 -14.28 -10.81
C HIS A 130 2.10 -14.97 -11.91
N LEU A 131 3.27 -14.42 -12.30
CA LEU A 131 4.12 -15.01 -13.32
C LEU A 131 4.90 -16.23 -12.81
N SER A 132 5.34 -17.10 -13.72
CA SER A 132 6.22 -18.23 -13.37
C SER A 132 7.50 -17.75 -12.67
N PRO A 133 8.13 -18.55 -11.79
CA PRO A 133 9.33 -18.13 -11.09
C PRO A 133 10.47 -17.64 -12.00
N PRO A 134 10.74 -18.26 -13.18
CA PRO A 134 11.73 -17.71 -14.12
C PRO A 134 11.41 -16.29 -14.59
N LEU A 135 10.18 -16.01 -15.01
CA LEU A 135 9.76 -14.69 -15.50
C LEU A 135 9.69 -13.66 -14.36
N PHE A 136 9.21 -14.07 -13.19
CA PHE A 136 9.22 -13.24 -11.98
C PHE A 136 10.64 -12.80 -11.61
N ASN A 137 11.58 -13.74 -11.57
CA ASN A 137 12.98 -13.43 -11.27
C ASN A 137 13.64 -12.56 -12.35
N ALA A 138 13.29 -12.75 -13.63
CA ALA A 138 13.75 -11.88 -14.70
C ALA A 138 13.22 -10.46 -14.53
N TYR A 139 11.93 -10.30 -14.18
CA TYR A 139 11.37 -8.99 -13.87
C TYR A 139 12.07 -8.32 -12.69
N LEU A 140 12.35 -9.05 -11.60
CA LEU A 140 13.04 -8.49 -10.44
C LEU A 140 14.43 -7.95 -10.77
N ARG A 141 15.20 -8.63 -11.64
CA ARG A 141 16.49 -8.13 -12.12
C ARG A 141 16.33 -6.81 -12.88
N ILE A 142 15.35 -6.75 -13.80
CA ILE A 142 15.03 -5.51 -14.53
C ILE A 142 14.62 -4.39 -13.56
N ALA A 143 13.78 -4.70 -12.58
CA ALA A 143 13.32 -3.73 -11.58
C ALA A 143 14.48 -3.20 -10.73
N GLU A 144 15.40 -4.07 -10.29
CA GLU A 144 16.62 -3.70 -9.56
C GLU A 144 17.53 -2.79 -10.40
N ASP A 145 17.76 -3.14 -11.66
CA ASP A 145 18.57 -2.34 -12.59
C ASP A 145 17.96 -0.95 -12.86
N VAL A 146 16.65 -0.90 -13.08
CA VAL A 146 15.92 0.36 -13.31
C VAL A 146 15.94 1.22 -12.05
N ALA A 147 15.67 0.64 -10.88
CA ALA A 147 15.69 1.32 -9.59
C ALA A 147 17.08 1.87 -9.27
N GLY A 148 18.13 1.14 -9.65
CA GLY A 148 19.50 1.47 -9.27
C GLY A 148 19.76 1.26 -7.78
N PRO A 149 21.03 1.31 -7.34
CA PRO A 149 21.44 0.86 -6.02
C PRO A 149 20.85 1.70 -4.88
N GLN A 150 20.65 3.00 -5.08
CA GLN A 150 20.16 3.89 -4.01
C GLN A 150 18.67 3.69 -3.71
N LEU A 151 17.82 3.57 -4.74
CA LEU A 151 16.40 3.25 -4.53
C LEU A 151 16.24 1.80 -4.07
N TRP A 152 16.93 0.85 -4.68
CA TRP A 152 16.81 -0.57 -4.33
C TRP A 152 17.18 -0.85 -2.87
N ALA A 153 18.20 -0.17 -2.34
CA ALA A 153 18.57 -0.25 -0.92
C ALA A 153 17.46 0.23 0.04
N LYS A 154 16.51 1.05 -0.45
CA LYS A 154 15.36 1.57 0.29
C LYS A 154 14.05 0.83 -0.02
N VAL A 155 14.08 -0.24 -0.83
CA VAL A 155 12.91 -1.10 -1.06
C VAL A 155 12.66 -1.91 0.21
N VAL A 156 11.49 -1.68 0.82
CA VAL A 156 11.07 -2.30 2.08
C VAL A 156 9.97 -3.33 1.91
N GLY A 157 9.35 -3.35 0.74
CA GLY A 157 8.25 -4.26 0.46
C GLY A 157 7.86 -4.33 -1.00
N PHE A 158 6.92 -5.22 -1.27
CA PHE A 158 6.27 -5.35 -2.56
C PHE A 158 4.76 -5.32 -2.41
N ARG A 159 4.08 -4.86 -3.46
CA ARG A 159 2.62 -4.97 -3.58
C ARG A 159 2.22 -5.38 -4.99
N TYR A 160 1.25 -6.27 -5.09
CA TYR A 160 0.43 -6.43 -6.27
C TYR A 160 -1.00 -6.08 -5.85
N LEU A 161 -1.62 -5.11 -6.52
CA LEU A 161 -2.93 -4.63 -6.12
C LEU A 161 -4.00 -5.69 -6.46
N LEU A 162 -4.54 -6.35 -5.44
CA LEU A 162 -5.63 -7.34 -5.56
C LEU A 162 -7.03 -6.68 -5.53
N GLN A 163 -7.09 -5.40 -5.18
CA GLN A 163 -8.33 -4.63 -5.07
C GLN A 163 -8.83 -4.19 -6.46
N GLY A 164 -10.15 -4.03 -6.61
CA GLY A 164 -10.79 -3.57 -7.84
C GLY A 164 -10.73 -4.58 -8.98
N LYS A 165 -10.58 -5.87 -8.67
CA LYS A 165 -10.45 -6.95 -9.67
C LYS A 165 -11.79 -7.59 -10.03
N GLY A 166 -12.84 -7.33 -9.23
CA GLY A 166 -14.14 -7.97 -9.36
C GLY A 166 -14.27 -9.26 -8.56
N GLU A 167 -15.52 -9.68 -8.38
CA GLU A 167 -15.90 -10.83 -7.56
C GLU A 167 -15.23 -12.13 -8.05
N GLY A 168 -14.64 -12.89 -7.11
CA GLY A 168 -13.98 -14.17 -7.39
C GLY A 168 -12.58 -14.08 -8.02
N VAL A 169 -12.19 -12.96 -8.62
CA VAL A 169 -10.90 -12.84 -9.34
C VAL A 169 -9.70 -12.97 -8.40
N VAL A 170 -9.76 -12.36 -7.21
CA VAL A 170 -8.69 -12.50 -6.20
C VAL A 170 -8.48 -13.96 -5.82
N GLN A 171 -9.57 -14.72 -5.65
CA GLN A 171 -9.50 -16.13 -5.31
C GLN A 171 -8.79 -16.92 -6.41
N GLU A 172 -9.12 -16.66 -7.67
CA GLU A 172 -8.45 -17.32 -8.79
C GLU A 172 -6.96 -16.96 -8.86
N LEU A 173 -6.64 -15.68 -8.69
CA LEU A 173 -5.27 -15.17 -8.75
C LEU A 173 -4.37 -15.80 -7.68
N VAL A 174 -4.76 -15.69 -6.40
CA VAL A 174 -3.87 -16.11 -5.30
C VAL A 174 -3.88 -17.62 -5.05
N SER A 175 -4.89 -18.35 -5.57
CA SER A 175 -4.98 -19.81 -5.45
C SER A 175 -4.38 -20.55 -6.66
N ARG A 176 -4.09 -19.84 -7.76
CA ARG A 176 -3.48 -20.42 -8.96
C ARG A 176 -2.03 -19.95 -9.10
N GLY A 177 -1.18 -20.83 -9.59
CA GLY A 177 0.15 -20.45 -10.09
C GLY A 177 1.22 -20.23 -9.03
N ALA A 178 2.27 -19.52 -9.44
CA ALA A 178 3.53 -19.40 -8.72
C ALA A 178 3.52 -18.38 -7.56
N TRP A 179 2.33 -17.90 -7.14
CA TRP A 179 2.18 -16.81 -6.19
C TRP A 179 2.88 -17.08 -4.86
N VAL A 180 2.56 -18.23 -4.26
CA VAL A 180 3.15 -18.67 -2.99
C VAL A 180 4.66 -18.89 -3.14
N GLU A 181 5.09 -19.51 -4.24
CA GLU A 181 6.51 -19.76 -4.52
C GLU A 181 7.30 -18.46 -4.68
N ASN A 182 6.76 -17.47 -5.40
CA ASN A 182 7.40 -16.17 -5.60
C ASN A 182 7.47 -15.36 -4.30
N ILE A 183 6.42 -15.39 -3.48
CA ILE A 183 6.43 -14.76 -2.15
C ILE A 183 7.50 -15.41 -1.26
N VAL A 184 7.53 -16.74 -1.20
CA VAL A 184 8.51 -17.50 -0.41
C VAL A 184 9.94 -17.27 -0.93
N GLY A 185 10.13 -17.19 -2.25
CA GLY A 185 11.41 -16.98 -2.91
C GLY A 185 12.06 -15.62 -2.60
N LEU A 186 11.26 -14.58 -2.36
CA LEU A 186 11.74 -13.28 -1.86
C LEU A 186 12.18 -13.33 -0.38
N GLY A 187 11.70 -14.31 0.38
CA GLY A 187 12.06 -14.52 1.79
C GLY A 187 11.51 -13.46 2.76
N GLY A 188 12.00 -13.50 4.01
CA GLY A 188 11.51 -12.66 5.11
C GLY A 188 12.07 -11.23 5.17
N ARG A 189 12.88 -10.81 4.18
CA ARG A 189 13.51 -9.47 4.17
C ARG A 189 12.47 -8.38 4.00
N TRP A 190 11.61 -8.52 2.99
CA TRP A 190 10.62 -7.54 2.57
C TRP A 190 9.25 -7.80 3.20
N ALA A 191 8.45 -6.74 3.32
CA ALA A 191 7.03 -6.83 3.64
C ALA A 191 6.19 -7.00 2.36
N PHE A 192 5.01 -7.60 2.50
CA PHE A 192 4.06 -7.78 1.43
C PHE A 192 2.79 -7.04 1.78
N ASP A 193 2.58 -5.92 1.12
CA ASP A 193 1.36 -5.14 1.28
C ASP A 193 0.23 -5.81 0.50
N VAL A 194 -0.92 -5.96 1.14
CA VAL A 194 -2.07 -6.67 0.59
C VAL A 194 -3.29 -5.75 0.62
N GLY A 195 -3.67 -5.24 -0.54
CA GLY A 195 -4.90 -4.47 -0.73
C GLY A 195 -5.98 -5.32 -1.39
N VAL A 196 -7.06 -5.59 -0.66
CA VAL A 196 -8.30 -6.24 -1.16
C VAL A 196 -9.47 -5.29 -0.95
N ASP A 197 -10.49 -5.35 -1.82
CA ASP A 197 -11.68 -4.50 -1.75
C ASP A 197 -12.90 -5.31 -1.30
N VAL A 198 -13.11 -5.46 0.01
CA VAL A 198 -14.26 -6.23 0.53
C VAL A 198 -15.59 -5.58 0.16
N ASN A 199 -15.63 -4.25 0.07
CA ASN A 199 -16.82 -3.48 -0.25
C ASN A 199 -17.29 -3.70 -1.70
N ARG A 200 -16.35 -3.71 -2.66
CA ARG A 200 -16.69 -3.77 -4.11
C ARG A 200 -16.46 -5.12 -4.76
N ASP A 201 -15.49 -5.91 -4.30
CA ASP A 201 -15.12 -7.20 -4.89
C ASP A 201 -15.67 -8.40 -4.10
N GLY A 202 -16.34 -8.17 -2.96
CA GLY A 202 -16.87 -9.22 -2.10
C GLY A 202 -15.86 -9.71 -1.05
N GLU A 203 -16.35 -10.55 -0.12
CA GLU A 203 -15.56 -10.96 1.05
C GLU A 203 -14.64 -12.17 0.78
N GLU A 204 -14.91 -12.91 -0.31
CA GLU A 204 -14.18 -14.08 -0.79
C GLU A 204 -12.69 -13.79 -0.97
N GLY A 205 -12.35 -12.60 -1.48
CA GLY A 205 -10.96 -12.20 -1.72
C GLY A 205 -10.14 -12.16 -0.43
N LEU A 206 -10.73 -11.72 0.68
CA LEU A 206 -10.07 -11.67 1.97
C LEU A 206 -9.82 -13.10 2.52
N GLU A 207 -10.77 -14.01 2.34
CA GLU A 207 -10.62 -15.42 2.71
C GLU A 207 -9.53 -16.09 1.88
N ALA A 208 -9.49 -15.81 0.57
CA ALA A 208 -8.46 -16.33 -0.32
C ALA A 208 -7.06 -15.85 0.07
N VAL A 209 -6.91 -14.58 0.45
CA VAL A 209 -5.66 -14.06 1.03
C VAL A 209 -5.28 -14.82 2.29
N GLY A 210 -6.22 -15.09 3.19
CA GLY A 210 -5.97 -15.91 4.39
C GLY A 210 -5.49 -17.32 4.07
N ASN A 211 -6.00 -17.93 2.99
CA ASN A 211 -5.54 -19.24 2.52
C ASN A 211 -4.12 -19.16 1.95
N MET A 212 -3.85 -18.19 1.08
CA MET A 212 -2.52 -17.95 0.50
C MET A 212 -1.46 -17.75 1.61
N ILE A 213 -1.76 -16.95 2.65
CA ILE A 213 -0.84 -16.73 3.76
C ILE A 213 -0.55 -18.05 4.50
N ARG A 214 -1.58 -18.89 4.75
CA ARG A 214 -1.37 -20.21 5.36
C ARG A 214 -0.51 -21.12 4.49
N GLU A 215 -0.68 -21.09 3.19
CA GLU A 215 0.17 -21.85 2.25
C GLU A 215 1.61 -21.36 2.29
N VAL A 216 1.85 -20.04 2.28
CA VAL A 216 3.19 -19.45 2.46
C VAL A 216 3.82 -19.96 3.76
N ARG A 217 3.07 -19.96 4.88
CA ARG A 217 3.56 -20.48 6.17
C ARG A 217 3.88 -21.97 6.17
N SER A 218 3.25 -22.75 5.29
CA SER A 218 3.53 -24.19 5.17
C SER A 218 4.80 -24.50 4.36
N MET A 219 5.29 -23.53 3.59
CA MET A 219 6.49 -23.68 2.77
C MET A 219 7.75 -23.27 3.54
N LYS A 220 8.83 -24.04 3.35
CA LYS A 220 10.15 -23.71 3.90
C LYS A 220 10.63 -22.36 3.38
N GLY A 221 10.91 -21.42 4.28
CA GLY A 221 11.32 -20.05 3.96
C GLY A 221 10.17 -19.04 4.07
N GLY A 222 8.93 -19.50 4.17
CA GLY A 222 7.76 -18.64 4.33
C GLY A 222 7.51 -18.18 5.77
N GLU A 223 8.19 -18.74 6.76
CA GLU A 223 7.98 -18.43 8.19
C GLU A 223 8.34 -16.98 8.53
N GLY A 224 9.28 -16.39 7.79
CA GLY A 224 9.76 -15.03 7.99
C GLY A 224 8.92 -13.94 7.31
N VAL A 225 8.04 -14.31 6.37
CA VAL A 225 7.34 -13.36 5.49
C VAL A 225 6.36 -12.49 6.27
N LYS A 226 6.45 -11.17 6.13
CA LYS A 226 5.57 -10.20 6.79
C LYS A 226 4.48 -9.76 5.83
N PHE A 227 3.22 -9.82 6.25
CA PHE A 227 2.07 -9.34 5.46
C PHE A 227 1.47 -8.10 6.11
N VAL A 228 1.12 -7.10 5.29
CA VAL A 228 0.53 -5.83 5.75
C VAL A 228 -0.79 -5.62 5.04
N LEU A 229 -1.89 -5.88 5.76
CA LEU A 229 -3.24 -5.65 5.25
C LEU A 229 -3.48 -4.15 5.12
N ASN A 230 -3.84 -3.70 3.92
CA ASN A 230 -4.11 -2.30 3.64
C ASN A 230 -5.57 -1.94 3.99
N HIS A 231 -5.77 -0.69 4.40
CA HIS A 231 -7.08 -0.03 4.44
C HIS A 231 -8.21 -0.77 5.16
N LEU A 232 -7.93 -1.43 6.29
CA LEU A 232 -8.92 -2.24 7.01
C LEU A 232 -9.49 -3.42 6.20
N CYS A 233 -8.86 -3.78 5.08
CA CYS A 233 -9.40 -4.64 4.01
C CYS A 233 -10.65 -4.05 3.31
N LYS A 234 -10.83 -2.73 3.37
CA LYS A 234 -11.88 -1.95 2.70
C LYS A 234 -13.30 -2.52 2.89
N PRO A 235 -13.79 -2.71 4.13
CA PRO A 235 -15.16 -3.14 4.35
C PRO A 235 -16.15 -2.01 4.03
N PRO A 236 -17.45 -2.29 3.82
CA PRO A 236 -18.48 -1.26 3.64
C PRO A 236 -18.72 -0.50 4.95
N LEU A 237 -18.01 0.61 5.17
CA LEU A 237 -17.99 1.33 6.46
C LEU A 237 -19.30 2.07 6.79
N SER A 238 -20.21 2.24 5.82
CA SER A 238 -21.57 2.71 6.08
C SER A 238 -22.52 1.64 6.65
N LEU A 239 -22.04 0.39 6.79
CA LEU A 239 -22.78 -0.72 7.38
C LEU A 239 -22.16 -1.14 8.71
N THR A 240 -22.58 -2.28 9.23
CA THR A 240 -21.92 -2.93 10.37
C THR A 240 -20.99 -4.04 9.88
N PRO A 241 -19.93 -4.40 10.64
CA PRO A 241 -19.06 -5.51 10.29
C PRO A 241 -19.86 -6.78 10.05
N SER A 242 -19.65 -7.44 8.91
CA SER A 242 -20.28 -8.73 8.66
C SER A 242 -19.60 -9.82 9.51
N PRO A 243 -20.31 -10.90 9.87
CA PRO A 243 -19.69 -12.04 10.56
C PRO A 243 -18.56 -12.68 9.75
N ARG A 244 -18.64 -12.63 8.43
CA ARG A 244 -17.68 -13.28 7.54
C ARG A 244 -16.39 -12.46 7.39
N TRP A 245 -16.47 -11.13 7.21
CA TRP A 245 -15.31 -10.24 7.34
C TRP A 245 -14.63 -10.37 8.71
N THR A 246 -15.44 -10.38 9.78
CA THR A 246 -14.94 -10.54 11.17
C THR A 246 -14.17 -11.85 11.33
N SER A 247 -14.76 -12.98 10.92
CA SER A 247 -14.11 -14.29 11.01
C SER A 247 -12.84 -14.39 10.16
N ALA A 248 -12.82 -13.75 8.99
CA ALA A 248 -11.63 -13.71 8.14
C ALA A 248 -10.48 -12.96 8.82
N LEU A 249 -10.74 -11.82 9.45
CA LEU A 249 -9.73 -11.08 10.22
C LEU A 249 -9.25 -11.86 11.46
N GLU A 250 -10.14 -12.53 12.18
CA GLU A 250 -9.77 -13.38 13.33
C GLU A 250 -8.88 -14.57 12.91
N ARG A 251 -9.10 -15.14 11.71
CA ARG A 251 -8.22 -16.20 11.20
C ARG A 251 -6.86 -15.64 10.82
N LEU A 252 -6.83 -14.50 10.13
CA LEU A 252 -5.60 -13.80 9.75
C LEU A 252 -4.78 -13.37 10.98
N SER A 253 -5.45 -12.97 12.06
CA SER A 253 -4.77 -12.49 13.26
C SER A 253 -4.03 -13.56 14.03
N SER A 254 -4.38 -14.84 13.86
CA SER A 254 -3.65 -15.96 14.46
C SER A 254 -2.17 -16.02 14.02
N ASP A 255 -1.85 -15.43 12.87
CA ASP A 255 -0.50 -15.27 12.38
C ASP A 255 0.11 -13.96 12.87
N THR A 256 1.11 -14.05 13.76
CA THR A 256 1.80 -12.90 14.38
C THR A 256 2.56 -12.00 13.41
N LYS A 257 2.77 -12.42 12.15
CA LYS A 257 3.45 -11.64 11.10
C LYS A 257 2.48 -11.01 10.10
N VAL A 258 1.19 -11.00 10.42
CA VAL A 258 0.18 -10.21 9.72
C VAL A 258 -0.09 -8.91 10.49
N TYR A 259 -0.06 -7.79 9.80
CA TYR A 259 -0.22 -6.44 10.34
C TYR A 259 -1.36 -5.71 9.64
N MET A 260 -1.86 -4.64 10.23
CA MET A 260 -2.99 -3.86 9.72
C MET A 260 -2.63 -2.38 9.57
N LYS A 261 -2.89 -1.79 8.40
CA LYS A 261 -2.85 -0.33 8.23
C LYS A 261 -4.20 0.29 8.59
N LEU A 262 -4.18 1.16 9.60
CA LEU A 262 -5.28 2.07 9.90
C LEU A 262 -5.23 3.24 8.91
N SER A 263 -5.89 3.06 7.76
CA SER A 263 -5.80 3.93 6.58
C SER A 263 -7.03 3.78 5.67
N GLY A 264 -7.17 4.64 4.65
CA GLY A 264 -8.08 4.43 3.51
C GLY A 264 -9.58 4.40 3.82
N ALA A 265 -10.02 4.94 4.96
CA ALA A 265 -11.41 4.80 5.40
C ALA A 265 -12.42 5.66 4.61
N PHE A 266 -12.04 6.86 4.16
CA PHE A 266 -13.02 7.84 3.65
C PHE A 266 -13.79 7.34 2.43
N ASN A 267 -13.14 6.68 1.48
CA ASN A 267 -13.78 6.21 0.25
C ASN A 267 -14.66 4.95 0.45
N GLU A 268 -14.73 4.41 1.65
CA GLU A 268 -15.52 3.21 1.97
C GLU A 268 -16.87 3.54 2.64
N PHE A 269 -17.15 4.83 2.87
CA PHE A 269 -18.46 5.31 3.21
C PHE A 269 -19.26 5.68 1.96
N VAL A 270 -20.58 5.43 1.99
CA VAL A 270 -21.53 5.99 1.01
C VAL A 270 -21.54 7.52 1.10
N SER A 271 -21.47 8.05 2.32
CA SER A 271 -21.27 9.47 2.61
C SER A 271 -20.38 9.59 3.84
N THR A 272 -19.18 10.14 3.67
CA THR A 272 -18.20 10.24 4.74
C THR A 272 -18.64 11.24 5.81
N PRO A 273 -18.70 10.84 7.09
CA PRO A 273 -19.02 11.78 8.16
C PRO A 273 -17.97 12.90 8.23
N SER A 274 -18.43 14.14 8.37
CA SER A 274 -17.57 15.32 8.28
C SER A 274 -17.00 15.79 9.61
N SER A 275 -17.52 15.31 10.74
CA SER A 275 -17.00 15.60 12.08
C SER A 275 -16.13 14.44 12.59
N VAL A 276 -15.16 14.76 13.45
CA VAL A 276 -14.28 13.74 14.06
C VAL A 276 -15.11 12.77 14.92
N GLU A 277 -16.10 13.28 15.65
CA GLU A 277 -16.96 12.47 16.53
C GLU A 277 -17.84 11.49 15.75
N ASP A 278 -18.46 11.94 14.66
CA ASP A 278 -19.36 11.09 13.86
C ASP A 278 -18.58 9.98 13.15
N ILE A 279 -17.41 10.30 12.59
CA ILE A 279 -16.60 9.29 11.91
C ILE A 279 -15.98 8.30 12.89
N THR A 280 -15.51 8.71 14.07
CA THR A 280 -15.02 7.75 15.07
C THR A 280 -16.16 6.85 15.57
N THR A 281 -17.36 7.40 15.76
CA THR A 281 -18.55 6.62 16.09
C THR A 281 -18.88 5.59 15.01
N ALA A 282 -18.88 6.00 13.74
CA ALA A 282 -19.16 5.11 12.61
C ALA A 282 -18.09 4.02 12.43
N LEU A 283 -16.82 4.34 12.68
CA LEU A 283 -15.71 3.39 12.60
C LEU A 283 -15.67 2.40 13.78
N SER A 284 -16.20 2.79 14.94
CA SER A 284 -16.01 2.06 16.20
C SER A 284 -16.28 0.55 16.10
N PRO A 285 -17.39 0.07 15.50
CA PRO A 285 -17.66 -1.37 15.39
C PRO A 285 -16.58 -2.15 14.61
N PHE A 286 -16.03 -1.56 13.54
CA PHE A 286 -14.95 -2.18 12.76
C PHE A 286 -13.64 -2.14 13.53
N LEU A 287 -13.36 -1.02 14.19
CA LEU A 287 -12.15 -0.85 14.97
C LEU A 287 -12.12 -1.76 16.20
N ASP A 288 -13.27 -2.10 16.79
CA ASP A 288 -13.32 -3.07 17.89
C ASP A 288 -12.79 -4.42 17.44
N VAL A 289 -13.21 -4.89 16.26
CA VAL A 289 -12.70 -6.12 15.66
C VAL A 289 -11.20 -6.00 15.36
N ILE A 290 -10.77 -4.91 14.73
CA ILE A 290 -9.38 -4.72 14.30
C ILE A 290 -8.42 -4.64 15.48
N PHE A 291 -8.73 -3.85 16.52
CA PHE A 291 -7.86 -3.72 17.69
C PHE A 291 -7.83 -5.00 18.53
N ALA A 292 -8.92 -5.77 18.57
CA ALA A 292 -8.93 -7.09 19.19
C ALA A 292 -8.11 -8.11 18.39
N ALA A 293 -8.20 -8.09 17.06
CA ALA A 293 -7.50 -9.02 16.17
C ALA A 293 -6.00 -8.70 16.06
N PHE A 294 -5.60 -7.44 15.95
CA PHE A 294 -4.21 -7.03 15.67
C PHE A 294 -3.58 -6.22 16.81
N PRO A 295 -3.58 -6.72 18.07
CA PRO A 295 -2.98 -5.98 19.17
C PRO A 295 -1.51 -5.73 18.90
N ASN A 296 -1.06 -4.48 19.07
CA ASN A 296 0.32 -4.03 18.81
C ASN A 296 0.82 -4.28 17.37
N ARG A 297 -0.09 -4.49 16.41
CA ARG A 297 0.23 -4.77 14.99
C ARG A 297 -0.52 -3.87 14.03
N ILE A 298 -1.06 -2.77 14.55
CA ILE A 298 -1.71 -1.71 13.78
C ILE A 298 -0.69 -0.59 13.53
N MET A 299 -0.69 -0.02 12.33
CA MET A 299 0.14 1.11 11.95
C MET A 299 -0.68 2.19 11.23
N PHE A 300 -0.34 3.44 11.47
CA PHE A 300 -0.95 4.59 10.79
C PHE A 300 -0.56 4.61 9.31
N GLY A 301 -1.53 4.89 8.45
CA GLY A 301 -1.30 5.31 7.06
C GLY A 301 -2.37 6.31 6.67
N SER A 302 -2.00 7.37 5.96
CA SER A 302 -2.97 8.38 5.55
C SER A 302 -3.72 7.99 4.29
N ASP A 303 -3.12 7.14 3.45
CA ASP A 303 -3.58 6.90 2.09
C ASP A 303 -3.57 8.18 1.24
N TRP A 304 -2.68 9.14 1.54
CA TRP A 304 -2.56 10.37 0.74
C TRP A 304 -1.96 10.06 -0.64
N PRO A 305 -2.43 10.69 -1.73
CA PRO A 305 -3.52 11.68 -1.81
C PRO A 305 -4.90 11.05 -1.99
N VAL A 306 -5.01 9.72 -2.01
CA VAL A 306 -6.27 8.97 -2.21
C VAL A 306 -7.30 9.29 -1.12
N CYS A 307 -6.87 9.65 0.09
CA CYS A 307 -7.76 10.20 1.14
C CYS A 307 -8.56 11.44 0.69
N ASN A 308 -8.20 12.08 -0.42
CA ASN A 308 -8.97 13.18 -1.00
C ASN A 308 -10.18 12.71 -1.82
N VAL A 309 -10.25 11.43 -2.15
CA VAL A 309 -11.44 10.79 -2.72
C VAL A 309 -12.38 10.42 -1.59
N GLY A 310 -13.55 11.07 -1.56
CA GLY A 310 -14.55 10.87 -0.51
C GLY A 310 -14.22 11.56 0.83
N GLY A 311 -13.05 12.20 0.98
CA GLY A 311 -12.67 12.91 2.21
C GLY A 311 -13.43 14.25 2.40
N PRO A 312 -13.96 14.55 3.60
CA PRO A 312 -14.91 15.65 3.82
C PRO A 312 -14.27 17.03 4.07
N ARG A 313 -12.93 17.14 4.09
CA ARG A 313 -12.19 18.37 4.44
C ARG A 313 -11.42 18.99 3.27
N GLY A 314 -11.62 18.47 2.06
CA GLY A 314 -10.85 18.90 0.89
C GLY A 314 -9.38 18.51 0.97
N GLU A 315 -8.64 18.81 -0.09
CA GLU A 315 -7.31 18.24 -0.32
C GLU A 315 -6.25 18.64 0.70
N GLU A 316 -6.33 19.88 1.20
CA GLU A 316 -5.42 20.39 2.22
C GLU A 316 -5.78 19.94 3.64
N GLY A 317 -7.00 19.42 3.83
CA GLY A 317 -7.57 19.14 5.15
C GLY A 317 -7.68 17.64 5.47
N ASN A 318 -7.86 16.76 4.48
CA ASN A 318 -8.19 15.36 4.72
C ASN A 318 -7.09 14.56 5.43
N TRP A 319 -5.81 14.85 5.15
CA TRP A 319 -4.71 14.21 5.87
C TRP A 319 -4.75 14.54 7.37
N LYS A 320 -4.90 15.82 7.71
CA LYS A 320 -4.98 16.29 9.10
C LYS A 320 -6.23 15.76 9.80
N PHE A 321 -7.35 15.73 9.08
CA PHE A 321 -8.58 15.14 9.58
C PHE A 321 -8.40 13.68 9.93
N TRP A 322 -7.71 12.89 9.08
CA TRP A 322 -7.43 11.50 9.41
C TRP A 322 -6.54 11.36 10.66
N VAL A 323 -5.53 12.23 10.82
CA VAL A 323 -4.71 12.28 12.04
C VAL A 323 -5.57 12.57 13.29
N GLU A 324 -6.51 13.52 13.21
CA GLU A 324 -7.44 13.83 14.32
C GLU A 324 -8.35 12.65 14.66
N VAL A 325 -8.84 11.95 13.64
CA VAL A 325 -9.68 10.74 13.80
C VAL A 325 -8.89 9.63 14.49
N VAL A 326 -7.68 9.33 14.01
CA VAL A 326 -6.83 8.30 14.62
C VAL A 326 -6.47 8.69 16.05
N GLU A 327 -6.06 9.93 16.32
CA GLU A 327 -5.75 10.37 17.68
C GLU A 327 -6.95 10.20 18.63
N ARG A 328 -8.15 10.58 18.19
CA ARG A 328 -9.36 10.38 18.97
C ARG A 328 -9.63 8.90 19.26
N VAL A 329 -9.52 8.03 18.26
CA VAL A 329 -9.68 6.57 18.43
C VAL A 329 -8.73 6.04 19.49
N LEU A 330 -7.45 6.42 19.44
CA LEU A 330 -6.44 5.92 20.38
C LEU A 330 -6.73 6.41 21.81
N VAL A 331 -7.17 7.66 21.97
CA VAL A 331 -7.54 8.24 23.28
C VAL A 331 -8.80 7.59 23.85
N GLU A 332 -9.87 7.45 23.06
CA GLU A 332 -11.14 6.85 23.52
C GLU A 332 -10.97 5.38 23.91
N ARG A 333 -10.07 4.66 23.24
CA ARG A 333 -9.72 3.27 23.59
C ARG A 333 -8.79 3.16 24.80
N GLY A 334 -8.29 4.27 25.34
CA GLY A 334 -7.44 4.29 26.54
C GLY A 334 -6.05 3.69 26.34
N LEU A 335 -5.50 3.76 25.11
CA LEU A 335 -4.16 3.25 24.83
C LEU A 335 -3.11 4.04 25.62
N SER A 336 -2.13 3.32 26.14
CA SER A 336 -0.92 3.90 26.72
C SER A 336 -0.11 4.64 25.65
N GLU A 337 0.79 5.53 26.08
CA GLU A 337 1.67 6.25 25.16
C GLU A 337 2.55 5.31 24.33
N GLU A 338 2.97 4.17 24.89
CA GLU A 338 3.73 3.15 24.16
C GLU A 338 2.90 2.49 23.05
N GLU A 339 1.64 2.16 23.32
CA GLU A 339 0.72 1.59 22.31
C GLU A 339 0.39 2.61 21.23
N LYS A 340 0.23 3.89 21.60
CA LYS A 340 0.06 5.00 20.65
C LYS A 340 1.29 5.14 19.74
N GLU A 341 2.49 5.12 20.30
CA GLU A 341 3.74 5.11 19.52
C GLU A 341 3.82 3.88 18.60
N GLY A 342 3.30 2.73 19.06
CA GLY A 342 3.00 1.55 18.25
C GLY A 342 2.29 1.90 16.95
N VAL A 343 1.10 2.47 17.07
CA VAL A 343 0.26 2.85 15.92
C VAL A 343 0.91 3.96 15.09
N TRP A 344 1.43 5.01 15.73
CA TRP A 344 1.93 6.19 15.03
C TRP A 344 3.20 5.94 14.25
N TRP A 345 4.10 5.07 14.72
CA TRP A 345 5.36 4.86 14.02
C TRP A 345 6.12 3.56 14.30
N ARG A 346 6.08 2.99 15.51
CA ARG A 346 6.92 1.83 15.89
C ARG A 346 6.58 0.59 15.09
N THR A 347 5.29 0.27 14.92
CA THR A 347 4.87 -0.91 14.16
C THR A 347 5.31 -0.80 12.71
N GLY A 348 5.05 0.34 12.05
CA GLY A 348 5.49 0.58 10.68
C GLY A 348 7.01 0.51 10.52
N LYS A 349 7.75 1.16 11.44
CA LYS A 349 9.22 1.12 11.46
C LYS A 349 9.75 -0.30 11.54
N GLY A 350 9.22 -1.11 12.44
CA GLY A 350 9.66 -2.49 12.65
C GLY A 350 9.31 -3.41 11.50
N VAL A 351 8.10 -3.31 10.94
CA VAL A 351 7.64 -4.15 9.83
C VAL A 351 8.45 -3.88 8.56
N TYR A 352 8.68 -2.61 8.24
CA TYR A 352 9.42 -2.21 7.05
C TYR A 352 10.95 -2.17 7.25
N GLY A 353 11.45 -2.41 8.46
CA GLY A 353 12.89 -2.41 8.73
C GLY A 353 13.56 -1.05 8.53
N ILE A 354 12.87 0.04 8.88
CA ILE A 354 13.38 1.40 8.72
C ILE A 354 14.30 1.74 9.91
N ASP A 355 15.54 2.17 9.64
CA ASP A 355 16.53 2.41 10.70
C ASP A 355 16.21 3.67 11.54
N SER A 356 15.85 4.77 10.88
CA SER A 356 15.63 6.07 11.51
C SER A 356 14.46 6.83 10.88
N LEU A 357 13.71 7.54 11.73
CA LEU A 357 12.60 8.41 11.35
C LEU A 357 13.01 9.87 11.40
#